data_AF-A0A9P8JHE2-F1
#
_entry.id   AF-A0A9P8JHE2-F1
#
_cell.length_a   1.000
_cell.length_b   1.000
_cell.length_c   1.000
_cell.angle_alpha   90.00
_cell.angle_beta   90.00
_cell.angle_gamma   90.00
#
_symmetry.space_group_name_H-M   'P 1'
#
loop_
_entity.id
_entity.type
_entity.pdbx_description
1 polymer ?
#
loop_
_entity_poly.entity_id
_entity_poly.type
_entity_poly.pdbx_seq_one_letter_code
_entity_poly.pdbx_strand_id
1 'polypeptide(L)'
;FNDKVGYTIHRLVLVGDDINVYDFKDVMWAFCTRCRPGDDEVFFDDVKAFPLIPYNSHGSFNPVKGGKVVSDALLPVEYTTGADWQAADFENSYPAEVKDKVNAEWRAMGFE
;
A
#
# COMPACT_ATOMS: atom_id res chain seq x y z
N PHE A 1 17.05 1.90 0.38
CA PHE A 1 17.45 3.10 1.16
C PHE A 1 18.91 3.56 0.98
N ASN A 2 19.83 2.76 0.42
CA ASN A 2 21.24 3.15 0.23
C ASN A 2 21.53 3.93 -1.07
N ASP A 3 20.50 4.27 -1.84
CA ASP A 3 20.61 5.12 -3.03
C ASP A 3 20.10 6.53 -2.74
N LYS A 4 20.69 7.53 -3.40
CA LYS A 4 20.29 8.94 -3.32
C LYS A 4 18.80 9.13 -3.66
N VAL A 5 18.23 8.38 -4.60
CA VAL A 5 16.81 8.52 -4.97
C VAL A 5 15.87 8.18 -3.83
N GLY A 6 16.29 7.32 -2.90
CA GLY A 6 15.50 6.96 -1.72
C GLY A 6 15.69 7.90 -0.53
N TYR A 7 16.44 9.00 -0.67
CA TYR A 7 16.79 9.88 0.45
C TYR A 7 15.56 10.43 1.18
N THR A 8 14.59 10.97 0.45
CA THR A 8 13.42 11.67 1.00
C THR A 8 12.30 10.73 1.45
N ILE A 9 12.34 9.46 1.06
CA ILE A 9 11.30 8.46 1.34
C ILE A 9 11.68 7.68 2.60
N HIS A 10 10.75 7.59 3.55
CA HIS A 10 10.96 6.91 4.84
C HIS A 10 10.14 5.64 5.02
N ARG A 11 9.07 5.46 4.24
CA ARG A 11 8.32 4.21 4.19
C ARG A 11 8.20 3.77 2.74
N LEU A 12 8.59 2.52 2.47
CA LEU A 12 8.25 1.83 1.23
C LEU A 12 7.14 0.84 1.59
N VAL A 13 6.06 0.83 0.81
CA VAL A 13 4.99 -0.17 0.93
C VAL A 13 5.09 -1.08 -0.28
N LEU A 14 5.31 -2.37 -0.06
CA LEU A 14 5.30 -3.37 -1.13
C LEU A 14 3.87 -3.86 -1.30
N VAL A 15 3.33 -3.83 -2.52
CA VAL A 15 1.95 -4.22 -2.82
C VAL A 15 1.92 -5.16 -4.01
N GLY A 16 0.88 -5.99 -4.08
CA GLY A 16 0.61 -6.86 -5.22
C GLY A 16 0.16 -6.12 -6.47
N ASP A 17 0.10 -6.85 -7.59
CA ASP A 17 -0.24 -6.31 -8.91
C ASP A 17 -1.70 -5.80 -9.00
N ASP A 18 -2.56 -6.20 -8.06
CA ASP A 18 -3.96 -5.75 -8.00
C ASP A 18 -4.12 -4.32 -7.48
N ILE A 19 -3.07 -3.73 -6.92
CA ILE A 19 -3.11 -2.39 -6.32
C ILE A 19 -2.65 -1.32 -7.32
N ASN A 20 -3.52 -0.36 -7.61
CA ASN A 20 -3.13 0.85 -8.32
C ASN A 20 -2.33 1.79 -7.38
N VAL A 21 -0.99 1.78 -7.52
CA VAL A 21 -0.09 2.62 -6.70
C VAL A 21 -0.28 4.13 -6.86
N TYR A 22 -1.06 4.57 -7.84
CA TYR A 22 -1.43 5.98 -8.02
C TYR A 22 -2.75 6.36 -7.32
N ASP A 23 -3.55 5.38 -6.87
CA ASP A 23 -4.73 5.61 -6.04
C ASP A 23 -4.36 5.45 -4.55
N PHE A 24 -4.46 6.56 -3.82
CA PHE A 24 -4.19 6.57 -2.38
C PHE A 24 -5.10 5.61 -1.60
N LYS A 25 -6.37 5.44 -2.02
CA LYS A 25 -7.32 4.56 -1.33
C LYS A 25 -6.90 3.10 -1.45
N ASP A 26 -6.45 2.68 -2.63
CA ASP A 26 -6.00 1.31 -2.88
C ASP A 26 -4.73 1.01 -2.09
N VAL A 27 -3.75 1.94 -2.10
CA VAL A 27 -2.52 1.80 -1.31
C VAL A 27 -2.81 1.71 0.18
N MET A 28 -3.73 2.55 0.70
CA MET A 28 -4.09 2.53 2.11
C MET A 28 -4.89 1.28 2.49
N TRP A 29 -5.76 0.79 1.62
CA TRP A 29 -6.45 -0.48 1.82
C TRP A 29 -5.45 -1.62 1.96
N ALA A 30 -4.52 -1.77 1.00
CA ALA A 30 -3.48 -2.79 1.04
C ALA A 30 -2.63 -2.70 2.31
N PHE A 31 -2.09 -1.51 2.63
CA PHE A 31 -1.27 -1.31 3.83
C PHE A 31 -2.01 -1.68 5.12
N CYS A 32 -3.27 -1.28 5.26
CA CYS A 32 -4.05 -1.49 6.48
C CYS A 32 -4.56 -2.93 6.65
N THR A 33 -4.67 -3.73 5.58
CA THR A 33 -5.25 -5.07 5.65
C THR A 33 -4.29 -6.21 5.34
N ARG A 34 -3.12 -5.92 4.75
CA ARG A 34 -2.16 -6.95 4.32
C ARG A 34 -0.80 -6.89 5.02
N CYS A 35 -0.45 -5.77 5.67
CA CYS A 35 0.80 -5.64 6.43
C CYS A 35 0.53 -5.78 7.93
N ARG A 36 0.98 -6.88 8.54
CA ARG A 36 0.88 -7.08 9.99
C ARG A 36 1.92 -6.21 10.72
N PRO A 37 1.51 -5.30 11.63
CA PRO A 37 2.43 -4.39 12.29
C PRO A 37 3.59 -5.12 13.00
N GLY A 38 4.82 -4.70 12.72
CA GLY A 38 6.04 -5.29 13.26
C GLY A 38 6.48 -6.60 12.62
N ASP A 39 5.56 -7.54 12.38
CA ASP A 39 5.90 -8.85 11.80
C ASP A 39 6.24 -8.76 10.30
N ASP A 40 5.51 -7.92 9.55
CA ASP A 40 5.71 -7.70 8.12
C ASP A 40 6.43 -6.36 7.84
N GLU A 41 7.18 -5.85 8.83
CA GLU A 41 7.95 -4.61 8.71
C GLU A 41 9.44 -4.86 8.96
N VAL A 42 10.29 -4.32 8.08
CA VAL A 42 11.74 -4.29 8.29
C VAL A 42 12.18 -2.86 8.52
N PHE A 43 12.67 -2.59 9.72
CA PHE A 43 13.19 -1.29 10.13
C PHE A 43 14.65 -1.13 9.73
N PHE A 44 15.00 0.07 9.24
CA PHE A 44 16.33 0.42 8.77
C PHE A 44 16.87 1.59 9.59
N ASP A 45 17.63 1.26 10.64
CA ASP A 45 18.20 2.24 11.57
C ASP A 45 19.58 2.76 11.14
N ASP A 46 20.27 2.05 10.25
CA ASP A 46 21.62 2.38 9.78
C ASP A 46 21.63 2.94 8.34
N VAL A 47 20.72 3.87 8.04
CA VAL A 47 20.60 4.53 6.72
C VAL A 47 20.43 6.04 6.87
N LYS A 48 20.73 6.81 5.83
CA LYS A 48 20.54 8.28 5.86
C LYS A 48 19.05 8.62 5.98
N ALA A 49 18.70 9.45 6.96
CA ALA A 49 17.38 10.02 7.15
C ALA A 49 17.27 11.41 6.48
N PHE A 50 16.06 11.80 6.11
CA PHE A 50 15.76 13.13 5.60
C PHE A 50 15.33 14.06 6.75
N PRO A 51 16.18 15.03 7.17
CA PRO A 51 15.90 15.84 8.36
C PRO A 51 14.69 16.76 8.22
N LEU A 52 14.25 17.09 7.00
CA LEU A 52 13.09 17.98 6.80
C LEU A 52 11.76 17.32 7.18
N ILE A 53 11.73 16.01 7.42
CA ILE A 53 10.55 15.37 7.99
C ILE A 53 10.45 15.76 9.48
N PRO A 54 9.32 16.30 9.96
CA PRO A 54 9.22 16.85 11.31
C PRO A 54 9.61 15.89 12.43
N TYR A 55 9.28 14.59 12.32
CA TYR A 55 9.66 13.61 13.34
C TYR A 55 11.16 13.31 13.38
N ASN A 56 11.93 13.68 12.35
CA ASN A 56 13.40 13.56 12.37
C ASN A 56 14.03 14.79 13.04
N SER A 57 13.81 16.00 12.52
CA SER A 57 14.46 17.21 13.05
C SER A 57 13.94 17.69 14.40
N HIS A 58 12.67 17.44 14.69
CA HIS A 58 12.00 17.87 15.93
C HIS A 58 11.58 16.69 16.81
N GLY A 59 11.98 15.47 16.45
CA GLY A 59 11.73 14.27 17.25
C GLY A 59 12.83 13.98 18.27
N SER A 60 12.71 12.82 18.93
CA SER A 60 13.62 12.38 20.00
C SER A 60 14.81 11.56 19.50
N PHE A 61 14.97 11.40 18.19
CA PHE A 61 15.93 10.48 17.57
C PHE A 61 16.99 11.24 16.75
N ASN A 62 17.94 10.51 16.15
CA ASN A 62 18.94 11.12 15.29
C ASN A 62 18.28 11.72 14.04
N PRO A 63 18.42 13.04 13.77
CA PRO A 63 17.72 13.70 12.67
C PRO A 63 18.21 13.30 11.28
N VAL A 64 19.41 12.72 11.16
CA VAL A 64 20.08 12.41 9.89
C VAL A 64 20.31 10.91 9.67
N LYS A 65 19.86 10.05 10.59
CA LYS A 65 20.09 8.60 10.53
C LYS A 65 18.90 7.80 11.04
N GLY A 66 18.53 6.74 10.32
CA GLY A 66 17.48 5.79 10.68
C GLY A 66 16.07 6.26 10.35
N GLY A 67 15.09 5.76 11.10
CA GLY A 67 13.68 6.15 10.97
C GLY A 67 13.03 5.74 9.65
N LYS A 68 13.55 4.67 9.02
CA LYS A 68 13.02 4.15 7.75
C LYS A 68 12.48 2.74 7.92
N VAL A 69 11.47 2.39 7.13
CA VAL A 69 10.81 1.09 7.18
C VAL A 69 10.38 0.63 5.79
N VAL A 70 10.54 -0.66 5.53
CA VAL A 70 9.82 -1.35 4.45
C VAL A 70 8.66 -2.07 5.11
N SER A 71 7.45 -1.78 4.67
CA SER A 71 6.22 -2.41 5.11
C SER A 71 5.73 -3.34 4.00
N ASP A 72 5.75 -4.64 4.24
CA ASP A 72 5.32 -5.63 3.27
C ASP A 72 3.81 -5.82 3.34
N ALA A 73 3.11 -5.42 2.28
CA ALA A 73 1.67 -5.65 2.11
C ALA A 73 1.41 -6.68 1.00
N LEU A 74 2.41 -7.51 0.67
CA LEU A 74 2.20 -8.77 -0.06
C LEU A 74 1.77 -9.87 0.93
N LEU A 75 0.75 -10.62 0.57
CA LEU A 75 0.32 -11.80 1.32
C LEU A 75 1.25 -12.99 1.00
N PRO A 76 1.47 -13.93 1.96
CA PRO A 76 2.44 -15.02 1.79
C PRO A 76 2.24 -15.87 0.52
N VAL A 77 1.00 -16.03 0.06
CA VAL A 77 0.70 -16.82 -1.14
C VAL A 77 1.21 -16.15 -2.43
N GLU A 78 1.36 -14.82 -2.46
CA GLU A 78 1.89 -14.08 -3.61
C GLU A 78 3.37 -14.40 -3.87
N TYR A 79 4.11 -14.75 -2.83
CA TYR A 79 5.49 -15.22 -2.95
C TYR A 79 5.62 -16.65 -3.47
N THR A 80 4.52 -17.39 -3.54
CA THR A 80 4.54 -18.83 -3.85
C THR A 80 3.70 -19.19 -5.07
N THR A 81 2.38 -19.20 -4.93
CA THR A 81 1.44 -19.69 -5.96
C THR A 81 0.64 -18.59 -6.63
N GLY A 82 0.72 -17.35 -6.13
CA GLY A 82 -0.13 -16.24 -6.53
C GLY A 82 -1.34 -16.06 -5.61
N ALA A 83 -2.11 -15.00 -5.85
CA ALA A 83 -3.25 -14.62 -5.03
C ALA A 83 -4.35 -15.71 -5.01
N ASP A 84 -4.87 -16.02 -3.81
CA ASP A 84 -5.94 -17.00 -3.57
C ASP A 84 -7.23 -16.36 -3.02
N TRP A 85 -7.33 -15.03 -3.06
CA TRP A 85 -8.50 -14.26 -2.66
C TRP A 85 -9.11 -13.50 -3.83
N GLN A 86 -10.27 -12.91 -3.59
CA GLN A 86 -10.91 -11.94 -4.47
C GLN A 86 -11.28 -10.71 -3.64
N ALA A 87 -11.12 -9.52 -4.20
CA ALA A 87 -11.57 -8.30 -3.54
C ALA A 87 -13.10 -8.29 -3.46
N ALA A 88 -13.62 -7.94 -2.28
CA ALA A 88 -15.05 -7.85 -2.01
C ALA A 88 -15.63 -6.52 -2.51
N ASP A 89 -15.48 -6.24 -3.81
CA ASP A 89 -15.90 -5.00 -4.46
C ASP A 89 -16.75 -5.26 -5.71
N PHE A 90 -17.26 -4.19 -6.32
CA PHE A 90 -18.09 -4.30 -7.52
C PHE A 90 -17.34 -4.86 -8.73
N GLU A 91 -16.02 -4.64 -8.82
CA GLU A 91 -15.24 -5.04 -9.98
C GLU A 91 -14.89 -6.53 -9.96
N ASN A 92 -14.58 -7.08 -8.79
CA ASN A 92 -13.99 -8.40 -8.62
C ASN A 92 -14.98 -9.44 -8.10
N SER A 93 -16.07 -9.03 -7.42
CA SER A 93 -17.04 -9.96 -6.81
C SER A 93 -18.30 -10.24 -7.64
N TYR A 94 -18.43 -9.66 -8.84
CA TYR A 94 -19.60 -9.86 -9.71
C TYR A 94 -19.20 -10.27 -11.14
N PRO A 95 -19.95 -11.18 -11.79
CA PRO A 95 -19.74 -11.53 -13.19
C PRO A 95 -19.89 -10.32 -14.13
N ALA A 96 -19.18 -10.33 -15.26
CA ALA A 96 -19.19 -9.25 -16.24
C ALA A 96 -20.61 -8.87 -16.70
N GLU A 97 -21.46 -9.85 -16.98
CA GLU A 97 -22.85 -9.64 -17.39
C GLU A 97 -23.69 -8.87 -16.35
N VAL A 98 -23.43 -9.07 -15.05
CA VAL A 98 -24.12 -8.34 -13.97
C VAL A 98 -23.59 -6.91 -13.89
N LYS A 99 -22.26 -6.73 -13.96
CA LYS A 99 -21.63 -5.42 -13.93
C LYS A 99 -22.11 -4.55 -15.11
N ASP A 100 -22.10 -5.11 -16.32
CA ASP A 100 -22.54 -4.44 -17.55
C ASP A 100 -24.01 -4.01 -17.46
N LYS A 101 -24.88 -4.88 -16.97
CA LYS A 101 -26.29 -4.55 -16.78
C LYS A 101 -26.48 -3.43 -15.76
N VAL A 102 -25.84 -3.51 -14.59
CA VAL A 102 -25.94 -2.49 -13.55
C VAL A 102 -25.45 -1.14 -14.07
N ASN A 103 -24.32 -1.11 -14.79
CA ASN A 103 -23.78 0.11 -15.39
C ASN A 103 -24.72 0.70 -16.46
N ALA A 104 -25.33 -0.14 -17.30
CA ALA A 104 -26.26 0.30 -18.35
C ALA A 104 -27.57 0.85 -17.78
N GLU A 105 -28.07 0.27 -16.68
CA GLU A 105 -29.36 0.62 -16.08
C GLU A 105 -29.26 1.61 -14.91
N TRP A 106 -28.05 2.01 -14.47
CA TRP A 106 -27.81 2.82 -13.25
C TRP A 106 -28.72 4.04 -13.15
N ARG A 107 -28.77 4.85 -14.22
CA ARG A 107 -29.63 6.04 -14.29
C ARG A 107 -31.12 5.72 -14.40
N ALA A 108 -31.48 4.63 -15.09
CA ALA A 108 -32.87 4.19 -15.19
C ALA A 108 -33.41 3.70 -13.84
N MET A 109 -32.54 3.17 -12.98
CA MET A 109 -32.85 2.81 -11.59
C MET A 109 -32.96 4.02 -10.64
N GLY A 110 -32.64 5.23 -11.11
CA GLY A 110 -32.79 6.47 -10.34
C GLY A 110 -31.52 6.94 -9.61
N PHE A 111 -30.35 6.38 -9.92
CA PHE A 111 -29.06 6.85 -9.40
C PHE A 111 -28.40 7.82 -10.40
N GLU A 112 -27.70 8.84 -9.90
CA GLU A 112 -26.94 9.79 -10.74
C GLU A 112 -25.51 9.32 -11.02
#